data_AF-A0A1M6C030-F1
#
_entry.id   AF-A0A1M6C030-F1
#
_cell.length_a   1.000
_cell.length_b   1.000
_cell.length_c   1.000
_cell.angle_alpha   90.00
_cell.angle_beta   90.00
_cell.angle_gamma   90.00
#
_symmetry.space_group_name_H-M   'P 1'
#
loop_
_entity.id
_entity.type
_entity.pdbx_description
1 polymer ?
#
loop_
_entity_poly.entity_id
_entity_poly.type
_entity_poly.pdbx_seq_one_letter_code
_entity_poly.pdbx_strand_id
1 'polypeptide(L)'
;MELDPRIALIRRVHSDRASRQKAATGPRRKRSDARGLSQLDIDRERRKLDRLERITQLGTQASYSRSALKEELTEAARSGVPIATLARASGVSHVTIRKWRDAAA
;
A
#
# COMPACT_ATOMS: atom_id res chain seq x y z
N MET A 1 38.14 23.93 23.44
CA MET A 1 37.58 23.59 22.12
C MET A 1 36.85 22.27 22.26
N GLU A 2 35.56 22.33 22.57
CA GLU A 2 34.71 21.14 22.70
C GLU A 2 34.39 20.62 21.30
N LEU A 3 34.79 19.38 21.02
CA LEU A 3 34.33 18.66 19.85
C LEU A 3 32.87 18.25 20.05
N ASP A 4 32.05 18.59 19.05
CA ASP A 4 30.61 18.34 18.98
C ASP A 4 30.27 16.84 19.18
N PRO A 5 29.40 16.47 20.13
CA PRO A 5 29.04 15.08 20.43
C PRO A 5 28.36 14.35 19.26
N ARG A 6 27.93 15.07 18.22
CA ARG A 6 27.37 14.47 16.99
C ARG A 6 28.42 13.80 16.10
N ILE A 7 29.68 14.25 16.14
CA ILE A 7 30.76 13.70 15.29
C ILE A 7 31.27 12.36 15.87
N ALA A 8 31.20 12.16 17.19
CA ALA A 8 31.59 10.93 17.85
C ALA A 8 30.69 9.72 17.51
N LEU A 9 29.42 9.97 17.18
CA LEU A 9 28.44 8.92 16.88
C LEU A 9 28.68 8.27 15.49
N ILE A 10 29.22 9.02 14.54
CA ILE A 10 29.42 8.56 13.15
C ILE A 10 30.59 7.58 13.04
N ARG A 11 31.63 7.71 13.88
CA ARG A 11 32.79 6.80 13.87
C ARG A 11 32.51 5.42 14.51
N ARG A 12 31.48 5.30 15.35
CA ARG A 12 31.15 4.03 16.03
C ARG A 12 30.34 3.06 15.16
N VAL A 13 29.65 3.56 14.14
CA VAL A 13 28.79 2.73 13.27
C VAL A 13 29.57 2.05 12.14
N HIS A 14 30.79 2.50 11.83
CA HIS A 14 31.58 1.96 10.71
C HIS A 14 32.67 0.94 11.09
N SER A 15 32.99 0.75 12.36
CA SER A 15 34.01 -0.23 12.79
C SER A 15 33.46 -1.63 13.13
N ASP A 16 32.14 -1.79 13.31
CA ASP A 16 31.54 -3.09 13.66
C ASP A 16 31.08 -3.92 12.44
N ARG A 17 31.22 -3.35 11.23
CA ARG A 17 30.84 -4.02 9.97
C ARG A 17 31.95 -4.90 9.40
N ALA A 18 33.20 -4.69 9.82
CA ALA A 18 34.36 -5.42 9.29
C ALA A 18 34.68 -6.73 10.04
N SER A 19 34.15 -6.95 11.24
CA SER A 19 34.45 -8.15 12.05
C SER A 19 33.43 -9.28 11.96
N ARG A 20 32.32 -9.11 11.22
CA ARG A 20 31.27 -10.16 11.09
C ARG A 20 31.28 -10.93 9.78
N GLN A 21 32.25 -10.72 8.90
CA GLN A 21 32.36 -11.46 7.63
C GLN A 21 33.29 -12.68 7.64
N LYS A 22 33.81 -13.10 8.81
CA LYS A 22 34.60 -14.34 8.94
C LYS A 22 34.13 -15.23 10.09
N ALA A 23 32.87 -15.65 10.10
CA ALA A 23 32.41 -16.68 11.03
C ALA A 23 31.13 -17.42 10.58
N ALA A 24 30.92 -17.62 9.28
CA ALA A 24 29.76 -18.36 8.80
C ALA A 24 30.10 -19.36 7.71
N THR A 25 31.14 -20.17 7.93
CA THR A 25 31.25 -21.49 7.29
C THR A 25 30.93 -22.55 8.32
N GLY A 26 29.70 -22.48 8.86
CA GLY A 26 29.10 -23.59 9.58
C GLY A 26 28.54 -24.60 8.58
N PRO A 27 28.52 -25.91 8.89
CA PRO A 27 27.99 -26.91 7.97
C PRO A 27 26.55 -26.54 7.64
N ARG A 28 26.24 -26.44 6.34
CA ARG A 28 24.90 -26.26 5.81
C ARG A 28 24.08 -27.50 6.15
N ARG A 29 23.62 -27.58 7.40
CA ARG A 29 22.65 -28.58 7.85
C ARG A 29 21.36 -28.26 7.11
N LYS A 30 21.10 -28.99 6.03
CA LYS A 30 19.74 -29.20 5.58
C LYS A 30 19.03 -29.96 6.70
N ARG A 31 18.42 -29.22 7.64
CA ARG A 31 17.35 -29.77 8.47
C ARG A 31 16.12 -29.85 7.60
N SER A 32 16.11 -30.85 6.73
CA SER A 32 14.86 -31.41 6.21
C SER A 32 14.35 -32.33 7.30
N ASP A 33 13.80 -31.73 8.35
CA ASP A 33 13.06 -32.46 9.36
C ASP A 33 11.59 -32.39 8.94
N ALA A 34 11.00 -33.57 8.85
CA ALA A 34 9.63 -33.78 8.41
C ALA A 34 8.65 -32.86 9.16
N ARG A 35 7.68 -32.29 8.41
CA ARG A 35 6.51 -31.50 8.86
C ARG A 35 6.70 -29.98 9.09
N GLY A 36 7.66 -29.32 8.45
CA GLY A 36 7.74 -27.85 8.45
C GLY A 36 8.07 -27.26 7.09
N LEU A 37 7.31 -26.23 6.66
CA LEU A 37 7.68 -25.42 5.50
C LEU A 37 9.08 -24.83 5.72
N SER A 38 9.92 -24.82 4.67
CA SER A 38 11.21 -24.15 4.73
C SER A 38 11.03 -22.68 5.11
N GLN A 39 11.96 -22.10 5.86
CA GLN A 39 11.95 -20.66 6.16
C GLN A 39 11.80 -19.80 4.88
N LEU A 40 12.39 -20.26 3.77
CA LEU A 40 12.31 -19.59 2.48
C LEU A 40 10.90 -19.66 1.86
N ASP A 41 10.17 -20.74 2.10
CA ASP A 41 8.76 -20.88 1.70
C ASP A 41 7.85 -20.02 2.59
N ILE A 42 8.14 -19.96 3.90
CA ILE A 42 7.44 -19.05 4.84
C ILE A 42 7.60 -17.59 4.40
N ASP A 43 8.81 -17.16 4.06
CA ASP A 43 9.07 -15.80 3.59
C ASP A 43 8.45 -15.51 2.21
N ARG A 44 8.29 -16.54 1.37
CA ARG A 44 7.58 -16.43 0.09
C ARG A 44 6.08 -16.22 0.34
N GLU A 45 5.47 -17.00 1.22
CA GLU A 45 4.05 -16.87 1.57
C GLU A 45 3.75 -15.54 2.25
N ARG A 46 4.61 -15.06 3.16
CA ARG A 46 4.47 -13.73 3.76
C ARG A 46 4.39 -12.61 2.72
N ARG A 47 5.29 -12.61 1.73
CA ARG A 47 5.25 -11.62 0.63
C ARG A 47 3.99 -11.71 -0.23
N LYS A 48 3.44 -12.91 -0.42
CA LYS A 48 2.16 -13.09 -1.12
C LYS A 48 1.01 -12.50 -0.32
N LEU A 49 0.97 -12.75 0.99
CA LEU A 49 -0.05 -12.19 1.88
C LEU A 49 0.01 -10.65 1.91
N ASP A 50 1.20 -10.06 2.07
CA ASP A 50 1.38 -8.60 2.04
C ASP A 50 0.93 -7.97 0.70
N ARG A 51 1.02 -8.72 -0.41
CA ARG A 51 0.56 -8.27 -1.72
C ARG A 51 -0.97 -8.32 -1.81
N LEU A 52 -1.59 -9.38 -1.30
CA LEU A 52 -3.04 -9.55 -1.29
C LEU A 52 -3.72 -8.52 -0.39
N GLU A 53 -3.13 -8.24 0.77
CA GLU A 53 -3.61 -7.20 1.68
C GLU A 53 -3.59 -5.83 1.00
N ARG A 54 -2.49 -5.48 0.31
CA ARG A 54 -2.41 -4.23 -0.46
C ARG A 54 -3.44 -4.14 -1.58
N ILE A 55 -3.65 -5.21 -2.33
CA ILE A 55 -4.68 -5.24 -3.39
C ILE A 55 -6.07 -5.02 -2.79
N THR A 56 -6.35 -5.67 -1.65
CA THR A 56 -7.62 -5.51 -0.94
C THR A 56 -7.79 -4.09 -0.45
N GLN A 57 -6.78 -3.50 0.18
CA GLN A 57 -6.79 -2.11 0.66
C GLN A 57 -7.08 -1.12 -0.48
N LEU A 58 -6.38 -1.28 -1.62
CA LEU A 58 -6.57 -0.44 -2.80
C LEU A 58 -7.96 -0.62 -3.42
N GLY A 59 -8.47 -1.85 -3.47
CA GLY A 59 -9.82 -2.16 -3.95
C GLY A 59 -10.89 -1.50 -3.07
N THR A 60 -10.75 -1.60 -1.75
CA THR A 60 -11.67 -0.99 -0.79
C THR A 60 -11.65 0.54 -0.89
N GLN A 61 -10.48 1.16 -0.97
CA GLN A 61 -10.36 2.62 -1.13
C GLN A 61 -10.94 3.11 -2.45
N ALA A 62 -10.67 2.41 -3.56
CA ALA A 62 -11.22 2.76 -4.87
C ALA A 62 -12.75 2.57 -4.93
N SER A 63 -13.28 1.57 -4.22
CA SER A 63 -14.72 1.38 -4.10
C SER A 63 -15.36 2.52 -3.30
N TYR A 64 -14.76 2.89 -2.17
CA TYR A 64 -15.25 3.97 -1.30
C TYR A 64 -15.21 5.34 -2.00
N SER A 65 -14.14 5.64 -2.73
CA SER A 65 -14.03 6.89 -3.48
C SER A 65 -15.06 6.96 -4.62
N ARG A 66 -15.36 5.83 -5.27
CA ARG A 66 -16.38 5.77 -6.33
C ARG A 66 -17.80 5.92 -5.77
N SER A 67 -18.12 5.35 -4.60
CA SER A 67 -19.43 5.54 -3.97
C SER A 67 -19.63 6.98 -3.50
N ALA A 68 -18.60 7.58 -2.87
CA ALA A 68 -18.66 8.97 -2.44
C ALA A 68 -18.84 9.94 -3.62
N LEU A 69 -18.08 9.74 -4.71
CA LEU A 69 -18.22 10.54 -5.93
C LEU A 69 -19.63 10.40 -6.53
N LYS A 70 -20.21 9.20 -6.53
CA LYS A 70 -21.57 8.97 -7.01
C LYS A 70 -22.58 9.77 -6.19
N GLU A 71 -22.47 9.74 -4.86
CA GLU A 71 -23.39 10.46 -3.96
C GLU A 71 -23.28 11.98 -4.17
N GLU A 72 -22.05 12.52 -4.15
CA GLU A 72 -21.78 13.94 -4.35
C GLU A 72 -22.35 14.45 -5.68
N LEU A 73 -22.10 13.74 -6.79
CA LEU A 73 -22.60 14.14 -8.11
C LEU A 73 -24.12 14.01 -8.22
N THR A 74 -24.72 13.06 -7.51
CA THR A 74 -26.18 12.89 -7.50
C THR A 74 -26.86 13.99 -6.71
N GLU A 75 -26.29 14.37 -5.56
CA GLU A 75 -26.78 15.48 -4.74
C GLU A 75 -26.63 16.83 -5.46
N ALA A 76 -25.48 17.07 -6.09
CA ALA A 76 -25.27 18.27 -6.91
C ALA A 76 -26.23 18.34 -8.10
N ALA A 77 -26.54 17.21 -8.74
CA ALA A 77 -27.53 17.17 -9.82
C ALA A 77 -28.96 17.47 -9.32
N ARG A 78 -29.29 17.09 -8.07
CA ARG A 78 -30.60 17.40 -7.44
C ARG A 78 -30.71 18.85 -7.00
N SER A 79 -29.62 19.46 -6.55
CA SER A 79 -29.59 20.89 -6.21
C SER A 79 -29.65 21.82 -7.43
N GLY A 80 -29.70 21.24 -8.64
CA GLY A 80 -29.91 21.98 -9.89
C GLY A 80 -28.62 22.26 -10.66
N VAL A 81 -27.47 21.71 -10.24
CA VAL A 81 -26.22 21.86 -11.01
C VAL A 81 -26.36 21.12 -12.35
N PRO A 82 -26.05 21.77 -13.49
CA PRO A 82 -26.15 21.13 -14.79
C PRO A 82 -25.24 19.89 -14.91
N ILE A 83 -25.81 18.77 -15.37
CA ILE A 83 -25.08 17.51 -15.55
C ILE A 83 -23.85 17.67 -16.45
N ALA A 84 -23.91 18.55 -17.46
CA ALA A 84 -22.77 18.82 -18.34
C ALA A 84 -21.58 19.43 -17.59
N THR A 85 -21.84 20.28 -16.59
CA THR A 85 -20.81 20.87 -15.73
C THR A 85 -20.21 19.81 -14.82
N LEU A 86 -21.05 19.00 -14.18
CA LEU A 86 -20.62 17.88 -13.34
C LEU A 86 -19.77 16.87 -14.09
N ALA A 87 -20.13 16.55 -15.34
CA ALA A 87 -19.40 15.62 -16.20
C ALA A 87 -17.99 16.14 -16.53
N ARG A 88 -17.86 17.43 -16.84
CA ARG A 88 -16.56 18.07 -17.12
C ARG A 88 -15.67 18.12 -15.88
N ALA A 89 -16.24 18.42 -14.71
CA ALA A 89 -15.48 18.54 -13.47
C ALA A 89 -15.01 17.20 -12.92
N SER A 90 -15.84 16.15 -13.01
CA SER A 90 -15.55 14.83 -12.43
C SER A 90 -14.94 13.83 -13.42
N GLY A 91 -14.96 14.13 -14.72
CA GLY A 91 -14.59 13.18 -15.77
C GLY A 91 -15.58 12.01 -15.94
N VAL A 92 -16.70 12.02 -15.21
CA VAL A 92 -17.76 11.02 -15.35
C VAL A 92 -18.67 11.38 -16.52
N SER A 93 -19.06 10.40 -17.34
CA SER A 93 -19.94 10.67 -18.48
C SER A 93 -21.30 11.23 -18.03
N HIS A 94 -21.84 12.16 -18.84
CA HIS A 94 -23.18 12.72 -18.64
C HIS A 94 -24.29 11.64 -18.56
N VAL A 95 -24.14 10.51 -19.25
CA VAL A 95 -25.10 9.39 -19.21
C VAL A 95 -25.05 8.69 -17.86
N THR A 96 -23.85 8.49 -17.32
CA THR A 96 -23.64 7.85 -16.02
C THR A 96 -24.25 8.69 -14.89
N ILE A 97 -23.98 10.00 -14.87
CA ILE A 97 -24.54 10.91 -13.85
C ILE A 97 -26.07 10.94 -13.93
N ARG A 98 -26.64 10.98 -15.15
CA ARG A 98 -28.08 10.93 -15.35
C ARG A 98 -28.68 9.63 -14.80
N LYS A 99 -28.07 8.48 -15.09
CA LYS A 99 -28.51 7.19 -14.53
C LYS A 99 -28.45 7.16 -13.00
N TRP A 100 -27.42 7.73 -12.39
CA TRP A 100 -27.32 7.79 -10.93
C TRP A 100 -28.39 8.68 -10.32
N ARG A 101 -28.65 9.84 -10.90
CA ARG A 101 -29.73 10.73 -10.50
C ARG A 101 -31.09 10.05 -10.60
N ASP A 102 -31.38 9.45 -11.75
CA ASP A 102 -32.67 8.82 -12.03
C ASP A 102 -32.90 7.57 -11.15
N ALA A 103 -31.84 6.84 -10.77
CA ALA A 103 -31.94 5.69 -9.85
C ALA A 103 -32.06 6.09 -8.37
N ALA A 104 -31.75 7.34 -8.04
CA ALA A 104 -31.86 7.86 -6.68
C ALA A 104 -33.21 8.56 -6.44
N ALA A 105 -33.87 9.05 -7.49
CA ALA A 105 -35.20 9.67 -7.45
C ALA A 105 -36.30 8.63 -7.14
#